data_AF-A0A9D1G9K2-F1
#
_entry.id   AF-A0A9D1G9K2-F1
#
_cell.length_a   1.000
_cell.length_b   1.000
_cell.length_c   1.000
_cell.angle_alpha   90.00
_cell.angle_beta   90.00
_cell.angle_gamma   90.00
#
_symmetry.space_group_name_H-M   'P 1'
#
loop_
_entity.id
_entity.type
_entity.pdbx_description
1 polymer ?
#
loop_
_entity_poly.entity_id
_entity_poly.type
_entity_poly.pdbx_seq_one_letter_code
_entity_poly.pdbx_strand_id
1 'polypeptide(L)'
;MISLPLMINDVILKVTINFKNVEIKKDRLDSGAKDVKESDIVIGKTHLKPYEDSKKPITDPKAITDFIRRNINYGGKNVNYIEVNTKKYKDKDFYDTYIIPIPNYKPNEINDYIYGMLVNNIRLSSPDRIKKTNISLADIGFDELFNGEFYNKIASVKGNNPNSLYIRNSLMNAGCEKQLEILDFFNNLDYEISKNSDVILTDELDTVNSFFKDSNKINNFLTNYKNIAISNYDSYMYLAALNTIVNGRNLEWPVLSEEQQKILIKKLNSNSRAA
;
A
#
# COMPACT_ATOMS: atom_id res chain seq x y z
N MET A 1 -6.05 -4.19 2.63
CA MET A 1 -6.10 -2.85 2.01
C MET A 1 -5.43 -1.81 2.89
N ILE A 2 -4.60 -0.96 2.30
CA ILE A 2 -3.91 0.16 2.97
C ILE A 2 -4.41 1.48 2.38
N SER A 3 -4.38 2.55 3.17
CA SER A 3 -4.71 3.91 2.73
C SER A 3 -3.42 4.72 2.57
N LEU A 4 -3.13 5.17 1.35
CA LEU A 4 -2.07 6.10 1.01
C LEU A 4 -2.70 7.48 0.78
N PRO A 5 -2.73 8.36 1.80
CA PRO A 5 -3.14 9.75 1.57
C PRO A 5 -2.10 10.46 0.71
N LEU A 6 -2.55 11.24 -0.27
CA LEU A 6 -1.71 12.02 -1.20
C LEU A 6 -2.24 13.44 -1.30
N MET A 7 -1.37 14.44 -1.14
CA MET A 7 -1.73 15.84 -1.36
C MET A 7 -1.48 16.25 -2.81
N ILE A 8 -2.53 16.69 -3.52
CA ILE A 8 -2.50 17.05 -4.93
C ILE A 8 -3.33 18.32 -5.11
N ASN A 9 -2.71 19.42 -5.56
CA ASN A 9 -3.39 20.70 -5.81
C ASN A 9 -4.29 21.13 -4.65
N ASP A 10 -3.72 21.24 -3.44
CA ASP A 10 -4.42 21.67 -2.20
C ASP A 10 -5.55 20.75 -1.71
N VAL A 11 -5.50 19.50 -2.16
CA VAL A 11 -6.46 18.47 -1.79
C VAL A 11 -5.77 17.20 -1.36
N ILE A 12 -6.23 16.62 -0.26
CA ILE A 12 -5.79 15.29 0.16
C ILE A 12 -6.74 14.25 -0.44
N LEU A 13 -6.19 13.41 -1.32
CA LEU A 13 -6.85 12.23 -1.86
C LEU A 13 -6.49 11.00 -1.01
N LYS A 14 -7.51 10.21 -0.69
CA LYS A 14 -7.33 8.93 -0.03
C LYS A 14 -7.27 7.81 -1.07
N VAL A 15 -6.06 7.36 -1.38
CA VAL A 15 -5.83 6.23 -2.30
C VAL A 15 -5.81 4.94 -1.49
N THR A 16 -6.56 3.94 -1.95
CA THR A 16 -6.51 2.59 -1.41
C THR A 16 -5.54 1.76 -2.22
N ILE A 17 -4.56 1.17 -1.56
CA ILE A 17 -3.61 0.24 -2.16
C ILE A 17 -4.05 -1.19 -1.86
N ASN A 18 -4.02 -2.04 -2.89
CA ASN A 18 -4.25 -3.47 -2.76
C ASN A 18 -3.34 -4.29 -3.70
N PHE A 19 -3.31 -5.60 -3.51
CA PHE A 19 -2.72 -6.51 -4.49
C PHE A 19 -3.55 -6.51 -5.78
N LYS A 20 -2.87 -6.57 -6.93
CA LYS A 20 -3.50 -6.60 -8.25
C LYS A 20 -4.05 -7.98 -8.60
N ASN A 21 -5.22 -8.03 -9.23
CA ASN A 21 -5.85 -9.25 -9.78
C ASN A 21 -5.98 -10.42 -8.77
N VAL A 22 -6.34 -10.14 -7.52
CA VAL A 22 -6.49 -11.19 -6.50
C VAL A 22 -7.76 -12.02 -6.73
N GLU A 23 -7.61 -13.34 -6.73
CA GLU A 23 -8.73 -14.26 -6.66
C GLU A 23 -9.29 -14.31 -5.23
N ILE A 24 -10.61 -14.20 -5.09
CA ILE A 24 -11.32 -14.22 -3.81
C ILE A 24 -12.32 -15.38 -3.80
N LYS A 25 -12.20 -16.26 -2.81
CA LYS A 25 -13.12 -17.39 -2.56
C LYS A 25 -13.93 -17.13 -1.30
N LYS A 26 -15.13 -17.70 -1.24
CA LYS A 26 -15.98 -17.68 -0.03
C LYS A 26 -15.95 -19.06 0.61
N ASP A 27 -15.40 -19.15 1.80
CA ASP A 27 -15.21 -20.42 2.50
C ASP A 27 -16.09 -20.48 3.75
N ARG A 28 -16.86 -21.58 3.88
CA ARG A 28 -17.74 -21.83 5.03
C ARG A 28 -16.93 -22.41 6.20
N LEU A 29 -17.16 -21.90 7.40
CA LEU A 29 -16.54 -22.38 8.64
C LEU A 29 -16.85 -23.86 8.91
N ASP A 30 -18.05 -24.32 8.55
CA ASP A 30 -18.52 -25.68 8.83
C ASP A 30 -18.14 -26.71 7.75
N SER A 31 -17.35 -26.32 6.74
CA SER A 31 -17.07 -27.17 5.58
C SER A 31 -16.24 -28.42 5.86
N GLY A 32 -15.75 -28.61 7.10
CA GLY A 32 -15.00 -29.79 7.54
C GLY A 32 -13.70 -30.07 6.77
N ALA A 33 -13.37 -29.21 5.80
CA ALA A 33 -12.27 -29.37 4.87
C ALA A 33 -11.18 -28.34 5.23
N LYS A 34 -10.15 -28.85 5.91
CA LYS A 34 -8.91 -28.17 6.35
C LYS A 34 -9.01 -27.45 7.71
N ASP A 35 -7.91 -27.50 8.48
CA ASP A 35 -7.64 -26.73 9.72
C ASP A 35 -7.51 -25.20 9.46
N VAL A 36 -8.21 -24.68 8.47
CA VAL A 36 -8.11 -23.32 7.97
C VAL A 36 -9.11 -22.44 8.74
N LYS A 37 -8.58 -21.54 9.58
CA LYS A 37 -9.37 -20.65 10.43
C LYS A 37 -9.55 -19.27 9.80
N GLU A 38 -10.53 -18.51 10.27
CA GLU A 38 -10.59 -17.07 10.00
C GLU A 38 -9.31 -16.37 10.50
N SER A 39 -8.94 -15.25 9.88
CA SER A 39 -7.72 -14.50 10.21
C SER A 39 -6.42 -15.33 10.14
N ASP A 40 -6.39 -16.39 9.33
CA ASP A 40 -5.21 -17.23 9.10
C ASP A 40 -4.45 -16.82 7.84
N ILE A 41 -3.18 -17.21 7.77
CA ILE A 41 -2.32 -17.14 6.59
C ILE A 41 -1.83 -18.56 6.32
N VAL A 42 -2.24 -19.12 5.18
CA VAL A 42 -1.90 -20.48 4.75
C VAL A 42 -0.83 -20.42 3.66
N ILE A 43 0.27 -21.13 3.91
CA ILE A 43 1.46 -21.21 3.05
C ILE A 43 1.72 -22.69 2.80
N GLY A 44 1.11 -23.24 1.73
CA GLY A 44 1.16 -24.66 1.45
C GLY A 44 0.52 -25.49 2.57
N LYS A 45 1.34 -26.10 3.43
CA LYS A 45 0.89 -26.88 4.61
C LYS A 45 1.07 -26.13 5.93
N THR A 46 1.70 -24.96 5.90
CA THR A 46 1.98 -24.16 7.10
C THR A 46 0.89 -23.13 7.30
N HIS A 47 0.46 -22.95 8.56
CA HIS A 47 -0.57 -22.01 8.95
C HIS A 47 -0.03 -21.06 10.02
N LEU A 48 -0.28 -19.76 9.88
CA LEU A 48 0.14 -18.79 10.88
C LEU A 48 -0.72 -18.88 12.15
N LYS A 49 -2.03 -19.07 12.03
CA LYS A 49 -2.96 -18.98 13.15
C LYS A 49 -2.67 -20.02 14.25
N PRO A 50 -2.45 -21.31 13.95
CA PRO A 50 -2.02 -22.29 14.96
C PRO A 50 -0.66 -21.95 15.59
N TYR A 51 0.27 -21.36 14.83
CA TYR A 51 1.55 -20.88 15.36
C TYR A 51 1.36 -19.72 16.35
N GLU A 52 0.47 -18.78 16.05
CA GLU A 52 0.14 -17.68 16.97
C GLU A 52 -0.63 -18.16 18.20
N ASP A 53 -1.57 -19.08 18.03
CA ASP A 53 -2.38 -19.67 19.12
C ASP A 53 -1.49 -20.39 20.15
N SER A 54 -0.31 -20.90 19.74
CA SER A 54 0.68 -21.54 20.61
C SER A 54 1.78 -20.61 21.12
N LYS A 55 1.84 -19.36 20.64
CA LYS A 55 2.89 -18.37 20.97
C LYS A 55 2.29 -16.97 21.16
N LYS A 56 2.90 -15.95 20.54
CA LYS A 56 2.48 -14.55 20.57
C LYS A 56 1.99 -14.14 19.17
N PRO A 57 0.93 -13.32 19.07
CA PRO A 57 0.49 -12.76 17.80
C PRO A 57 1.63 -12.02 17.08
N ILE A 58 1.76 -12.25 15.78
CA ILE A 58 2.65 -11.51 14.89
C ILE A 58 1.84 -10.36 14.31
N THR A 59 2.07 -9.16 14.85
CA THR A 59 1.39 -7.94 14.44
C THR A 59 2.27 -7.02 13.60
N ASP A 60 3.59 -7.17 13.70
CA ASP A 60 4.55 -6.39 12.93
C ASP A 60 4.52 -6.81 11.45
N PRO A 61 4.29 -5.88 10.50
CA PRO A 61 4.26 -6.18 9.07
C PRO A 61 5.50 -6.92 8.55
N LYS A 62 6.70 -6.49 8.96
CA LYS A 62 7.95 -7.12 8.51
C LYS A 62 8.03 -8.58 8.99
N ALA A 63 7.71 -8.83 10.26
CA ALA A 63 7.67 -10.18 10.82
C ALA A 63 6.65 -11.10 10.12
N ILE A 64 5.52 -10.56 9.62
CA ILE A 64 4.55 -11.32 8.81
C ILE A 64 5.19 -11.75 7.48
N THR A 65 5.81 -10.82 6.77
CA THR A 65 6.50 -11.12 5.50
C THR A 65 7.64 -12.12 5.70
N ASP A 66 8.43 -11.96 6.76
CA ASP A 66 9.51 -12.90 7.11
C ASP A 66 8.99 -14.28 7.49
N PHE A 67 7.85 -14.35 8.17
CA PHE A 67 7.18 -15.63 8.45
C PHE A 67 6.78 -16.31 7.14
N ILE A 68 6.16 -15.56 6.23
CA ILE A 68 5.73 -16.09 4.92
C ILE A 68 6.94 -16.59 4.14
N ARG A 69 7.95 -15.73 3.94
CA ARG A 69 9.16 -16.03 3.18
C ARG A 69 9.88 -17.28 3.69
N ARG A 70 10.02 -17.42 5.02
CA ARG A 70 10.65 -18.61 5.64
C ARG A 70 9.90 -19.92 5.36
N ASN A 71 8.59 -19.85 5.16
CA ASN A 71 7.73 -21.03 5.03
C ASN A 71 7.36 -21.39 3.58
N ILE A 72 7.64 -20.53 2.58
CA ILE A 72 7.42 -20.85 1.15
C ILE A 72 8.19 -22.10 0.72
N ASN A 73 9.44 -22.24 1.18
CA ASN A 73 10.31 -23.36 0.82
C ASN A 73 10.23 -24.54 1.81
N TYR A 74 9.53 -24.33 2.93
CA TYR A 74 9.45 -25.32 4.00
C TYR A 74 8.32 -26.32 3.69
N GLY A 75 8.66 -27.43 3.04
CA GLY A 75 7.70 -28.50 2.73
C GLY A 75 7.87 -29.21 1.38
N GLY A 76 8.90 -28.90 0.60
CA GLY A 76 9.24 -29.62 -0.63
C GLY A 76 8.27 -29.42 -1.81
N LYS A 77 7.35 -28.45 -1.71
CA LYS A 77 6.50 -27.99 -2.81
C LYS A 77 6.81 -26.53 -3.09
N ASN A 78 7.01 -26.17 -4.35
CA ASN A 78 7.13 -24.78 -4.77
C ASN A 78 5.78 -24.09 -4.54
N VAL A 79 5.67 -23.35 -3.42
CA VAL A 79 4.50 -22.55 -3.10
C VAL A 79 4.57 -21.27 -3.93
N ASN A 80 3.61 -21.08 -4.84
CA ASN A 80 3.60 -19.93 -5.75
C ASN A 80 2.62 -18.82 -5.30
N TYR A 81 1.80 -19.09 -4.28
CA TYR A 81 0.83 -18.15 -3.71
C TYR A 81 0.61 -18.46 -2.23
N ILE A 82 -0.02 -17.54 -1.51
CA ILE A 82 -0.53 -17.80 -0.15
C ILE A 82 -2.02 -17.53 -0.10
N GLU A 83 -2.72 -18.22 0.80
CA GLU A 83 -4.13 -17.98 1.07
C GLU A 83 -4.23 -17.14 2.35
N VAL A 84 -4.93 -16.01 2.29
CA VAL A 84 -5.13 -15.12 3.45
C VAL A 84 -6.62 -15.02 3.74
N ASN A 85 -7.01 -15.45 4.93
CA ASN A 85 -8.41 -15.47 5.33
C ASN A 85 -8.75 -14.23 6.12
N THR A 86 -9.86 -13.59 5.78
CA THR A 86 -10.41 -12.49 6.57
C THR A 86 -10.98 -13.01 7.90
N LYS A 87 -11.43 -12.11 8.76
CA LYS A 87 -12.46 -12.43 9.76
C LYS A 87 -13.76 -12.84 9.08
N LYS A 88 -14.62 -13.54 9.79
CA LYS A 88 -15.97 -13.84 9.31
C LYS A 88 -16.80 -12.57 9.12
N TYR A 89 -17.81 -12.71 8.27
CA TYR A 89 -18.91 -11.75 8.16
C TYR A 89 -19.67 -11.69 9.49
N LYS A 90 -20.16 -10.51 9.87
CA LYS A 90 -20.67 -10.28 11.23
C LYS A 90 -21.76 -11.29 11.65
N ASP A 91 -22.65 -11.59 10.71
CA ASP A 91 -23.83 -12.43 10.92
C ASP A 91 -23.86 -13.63 9.95
N LYS A 92 -22.69 -14.12 9.50
CA LYS A 92 -22.59 -15.31 8.64
C LYS A 92 -21.45 -16.24 9.07
N ASP A 93 -21.60 -17.52 8.72
CA ASP A 93 -20.61 -18.55 9.02
C ASP A 93 -19.63 -18.81 7.85
N PHE A 94 -19.27 -17.76 7.13
CA PHE A 94 -18.23 -17.81 6.11
C PHE A 94 -17.30 -16.60 6.21
N TYR A 95 -16.13 -16.71 5.59
CA TYR A 95 -15.16 -15.63 5.41
C TYR A 95 -14.68 -15.61 3.96
N ASP A 96 -13.94 -14.56 3.59
CA ASP A 96 -13.30 -14.49 2.29
C ASP A 96 -11.86 -14.98 2.39
N THR A 97 -11.41 -15.74 1.39
CA THR A 97 -10.04 -16.19 1.23
C THR A 97 -9.44 -15.55 0.00
N TYR A 98 -8.36 -14.80 0.22
CA TYR A 98 -7.62 -14.08 -0.80
C TYR A 98 -6.42 -14.91 -1.23
N ILE A 99 -6.30 -15.20 -2.53
CA ILE A 99 -5.14 -15.88 -3.10
C ILE A 99 -4.19 -14.81 -3.62
N ILE A 100 -3.09 -14.60 -2.89
CA ILE A 100 -2.16 -13.51 -3.16
C ILE A 100 -0.78 -14.05 -3.57
N PRO A 101 -0.04 -13.33 -4.41
CA PRO A 101 1.32 -13.73 -4.80
C PRO A 101 2.23 -13.78 -3.59
N ILE A 102 3.24 -14.65 -3.61
CA ILE A 102 4.29 -14.68 -2.60
C ILE A 102 5.14 -13.40 -2.63
N PRO A 103 5.75 -12.98 -1.49
CA PRO A 103 6.72 -11.89 -1.50
C PRO A 103 7.95 -12.27 -2.32
N ASN A 104 8.68 -11.25 -2.80
CA ASN A 104 9.96 -11.47 -3.48
C ASN A 104 10.93 -12.28 -2.58
N TYR A 105 11.68 -13.18 -3.22
CA TYR A 105 12.66 -14.01 -2.54
C TYR A 105 13.77 -13.16 -1.90
N LYS A 106 14.29 -12.18 -2.65
CA LYS A 106 15.25 -11.22 -2.15
C LYS A 106 14.53 -10.20 -1.25
N PRO A 107 14.95 -10.04 0.03
CA PRO A 107 14.34 -9.08 0.94
C PRO A 107 14.56 -7.64 0.49
N ASN A 108 13.50 -6.85 0.59
CA ASN A 108 13.54 -5.39 0.42
C ASN A 108 12.65 -4.78 1.49
N GLU A 109 13.22 -4.01 2.42
CA GLU A 109 12.55 -3.66 3.67
C GLU A 109 11.25 -2.88 3.47
N ILE A 110 11.21 -1.98 2.48
CA ILE A 110 10.02 -1.20 2.12
C ILE A 110 8.94 -2.10 1.54
N ASN A 111 9.30 -2.91 0.54
CA ASN A 111 8.36 -3.84 -0.08
C ASN A 111 7.83 -4.84 0.94
N ASP A 112 8.70 -5.36 1.81
CA ASP A 112 8.37 -6.34 2.83
C ASP A 112 7.41 -5.75 3.87
N TYR A 113 7.62 -4.50 4.27
CA TYR A 113 6.72 -3.81 5.18
C TYR A 113 5.34 -3.60 4.55
N ILE A 114 5.28 -3.06 3.32
CA ILE A 114 4.01 -2.82 2.62
C ILE A 114 3.28 -4.15 2.36
N TYR A 115 3.99 -5.17 1.88
CA TYR A 115 3.44 -6.51 1.66
C TYR A 115 2.81 -7.06 2.95
N GLY A 116 3.57 -7.06 4.06
CA GLY A 116 3.10 -7.53 5.34
C GLY A 116 1.91 -6.74 5.86
N MET A 117 1.88 -5.43 5.65
CA MET A 117 0.74 -4.58 5.98
C MET A 117 -0.48 -4.95 5.16
N LEU A 118 -0.35 -5.21 3.85
CA LEU A 118 -1.46 -5.58 2.98
C LEU A 118 -2.08 -6.89 3.45
N VAL A 119 -1.24 -7.90 3.67
CA VAL A 119 -1.64 -9.21 4.20
C VAL A 119 -2.33 -9.07 5.55
N ASN A 120 -1.74 -8.33 6.49
CA ASN A 120 -2.30 -8.17 7.83
C ASN A 120 -3.64 -7.43 7.80
N ASN A 121 -3.79 -6.41 6.94
CA ASN A 121 -5.06 -5.72 6.80
C ASN A 121 -6.15 -6.63 6.22
N ILE A 122 -5.84 -7.52 5.25
CA ILE A 122 -6.79 -8.52 4.76
C ILE A 122 -7.19 -9.44 5.92
N ARG A 123 -6.19 -10.05 6.57
CA ARG A 123 -6.36 -10.99 7.68
C ARG A 123 -7.27 -10.47 8.79
N LEU A 124 -7.05 -9.22 9.20
CA LEU A 124 -7.74 -8.62 10.35
C LEU A 124 -9.03 -7.88 9.99
N SER A 125 -9.34 -7.74 8.69
CA SER A 125 -10.58 -7.15 8.22
C SER A 125 -11.74 -8.14 8.28
N SER A 126 -12.96 -7.63 8.42
CA SER A 126 -14.17 -8.36 8.06
C SER A 126 -14.59 -7.88 6.67
N PRO A 127 -15.12 -8.74 5.79
CA PRO A 127 -15.56 -8.33 4.46
C PRO A 127 -16.63 -7.22 4.49
N ASP A 128 -17.51 -7.23 5.49
CA ASP A 128 -18.51 -6.17 5.73
C ASP A 128 -17.90 -4.85 6.21
N ARG A 129 -16.67 -4.88 6.75
CA ARG A 129 -16.02 -3.73 7.36
C ARG A 129 -14.51 -3.78 7.16
N ILE A 130 -14.10 -3.30 5.99
CA ILE A 130 -12.69 -3.19 5.64
C ILE A 130 -12.04 -2.11 6.50
N LYS A 131 -11.14 -2.52 7.39
CA LYS A 131 -10.28 -1.59 8.12
C LYS A 131 -9.18 -1.11 7.18
N LYS A 132 -9.12 0.20 6.93
CA LYS A 132 -8.02 0.84 6.20
C LYS A 132 -7.05 1.44 7.21
N THR A 133 -5.77 1.12 7.07
CA THR A 133 -4.68 1.70 7.87
C THR A 133 -3.91 2.68 7.00
N ASN A 134 -3.66 3.89 7.49
CA ASN A 134 -2.85 4.87 6.75
C ASN A 134 -1.38 4.42 6.73
N ILE A 135 -0.69 4.66 5.62
CA ILE A 135 0.75 4.46 5.50
C ILE A 135 1.47 5.79 5.28
N SER A 136 2.62 5.93 5.93
CA SER A 136 3.62 6.96 5.65
C SER A 136 4.80 6.27 4.95
N LEU A 137 5.10 6.69 3.73
CA LEU A 137 6.24 6.15 2.98
C LEU A 137 7.56 6.61 3.62
N ALA A 138 7.63 7.84 4.11
CA ALA A 138 8.78 8.32 4.87
C ALA A 138 9.08 7.45 6.10
N ASP A 139 8.06 7.09 6.89
CA ASP A 139 8.23 6.32 8.14
C ASP A 139 8.78 4.90 7.88
N ILE A 140 8.67 4.40 6.65
CA ILE A 140 9.18 3.08 6.25
C ILE A 140 10.51 3.17 5.49
N GLY A 141 11.13 4.36 5.42
CA GLY A 141 12.46 4.57 4.85
C GLY A 141 12.47 4.95 3.36
N PHE A 142 11.34 5.37 2.79
CA PHE A 142 11.26 5.71 1.36
C PHE A 142 12.19 6.87 0.99
N ASP A 143 12.20 7.93 1.81
CA ASP A 143 13.00 9.12 1.59
C ASP A 143 14.51 8.87 1.71
N GLU A 144 14.93 7.78 2.37
CA GLU A 144 16.34 7.36 2.43
C GLU A 144 16.83 6.85 1.07
N LEU A 145 15.95 6.24 0.28
CA LEU A 145 16.28 5.67 -1.03
C LEU A 145 15.96 6.61 -2.19
N PHE A 146 14.91 7.42 -2.05
CA PHE A 146 14.40 8.31 -3.08
C PHE A 146 14.68 9.77 -2.69
N ASN A 147 15.92 10.19 -2.91
CA ASN A 147 16.43 11.51 -2.54
C ASN A 147 17.12 12.21 -3.72
N GLY A 148 17.69 13.40 -3.47
CA GLY A 148 18.39 14.19 -4.48
C GLY A 148 19.59 13.49 -5.12
N GLU A 149 20.33 12.66 -4.38
CA GLU A 149 21.46 11.89 -4.93
C GLU A 149 20.97 10.86 -5.95
N PHE A 150 19.89 10.14 -5.61
CA PHE A 150 19.24 9.21 -6.52
C PHE A 150 18.76 9.92 -7.81
N TYR A 151 18.19 11.12 -7.68
CA TYR A 151 17.75 11.91 -8.83
C TYR A 151 18.91 12.32 -9.75
N ASN A 152 20.04 12.71 -9.19
CA ASN A 152 21.23 13.02 -9.98
C ASN A 152 21.73 11.79 -10.75
N LYS A 153 21.65 10.59 -10.15
CA LYS A 153 21.96 9.31 -10.83
C LYS A 153 20.97 9.01 -11.95
N ILE A 154 19.67 9.23 -11.74
CA ILE A 154 18.66 9.05 -12.79
C ILE A 154 18.90 10.02 -13.95
N ALA A 155 19.16 11.30 -13.65
CA ALA A 155 19.34 12.34 -14.66
C ALA A 155 20.56 12.06 -15.56
N SER A 156 21.65 11.52 -15.01
CA SER A 156 22.84 11.15 -15.79
C SER A 156 22.61 9.95 -16.72
N VAL A 157 21.69 9.05 -16.38
CA VAL A 157 21.33 7.89 -17.23
C VAL A 157 20.40 8.30 -18.38
N LYS A 158 19.53 9.30 -18.19
CA LYS A 158 18.53 9.77 -19.18
C LYS A 158 19.17 10.34 -20.47
N GLY A 159 20.48 10.60 -20.47
CA GLY A 159 21.19 11.18 -21.61
C GLY A 159 21.68 10.20 -22.69
N ASN A 160 21.72 8.88 -22.45
CA ASN A 160 22.60 7.99 -23.23
C ASN A 160 21.92 6.92 -24.11
N ASN A 161 20.68 6.49 -23.84
CA ASN A 161 19.96 5.52 -24.68
C ASN A 161 18.48 5.41 -24.27
N PRO A 162 17.49 5.47 -25.19
CA PRO A 162 16.07 5.31 -24.84
C PRO A 162 15.65 3.85 -24.54
N ASN A 163 16.54 2.87 -24.67
CA ASN A 163 16.20 1.47 -24.43
C ASN A 163 16.00 1.18 -22.93
N SER A 164 14.80 0.74 -22.55
CA SER A 164 14.41 0.38 -21.17
C SER A 164 15.40 -0.58 -20.48
N LEU A 165 15.85 -1.62 -21.18
CA LEU A 165 16.79 -2.62 -20.62
C LEU A 165 18.15 -2.00 -20.33
N TYR A 166 18.63 -1.12 -21.21
CA TYR A 166 19.86 -0.38 -20.99
C TYR A 166 19.74 0.52 -19.76
N ILE A 167 18.66 1.31 -19.66
CA ILE A 167 18.40 2.20 -18.52
C ILE A 167 18.38 1.41 -17.21
N ARG A 168 17.68 0.27 -17.18
CA ARG A 168 17.65 -0.60 -15.99
C ARG A 168 19.03 -1.09 -15.60
N ASN A 169 19.80 -1.61 -16.55
CA ASN A 169 21.15 -2.12 -16.29
C ASN A 169 22.09 -1.00 -15.79
N SER A 170 22.01 0.20 -16.39
CA SER A 170 22.77 1.36 -15.93
C SER A 170 22.43 1.75 -14.49
N LEU A 171 21.14 1.75 -14.13
CA LEU A 171 20.69 2.04 -12.77
C LEU A 171 21.12 0.94 -11.77
N MET A 172 21.05 -0.34 -12.16
CA MET A 172 21.58 -1.44 -11.34
C MET A 172 23.08 -1.27 -11.07
N ASN A 173 23.87 -0.97 -12.11
CA ASN A 173 25.30 -0.71 -11.98
C ASN A 173 25.62 0.53 -11.13
N ALA A 174 24.71 1.50 -11.09
CA ALA A 174 24.79 2.68 -10.23
C ALA A 174 24.30 2.42 -8.78
N GLY A 175 24.01 1.17 -8.41
CA GLY A 175 23.56 0.79 -7.07
C GLY A 175 22.09 1.08 -6.77
N CYS A 176 21.26 1.33 -7.79
CA CYS A 176 19.84 1.68 -7.64
C CYS A 176 18.91 0.45 -7.64
N GLU A 177 19.44 -0.74 -7.31
CA GLU A 177 18.71 -2.00 -7.40
C GLU A 177 17.48 -2.01 -6.48
N LYS A 178 17.59 -1.51 -5.25
CA LYS A 178 16.46 -1.45 -4.30
C LYS A 178 15.32 -0.56 -4.81
N GLN A 179 15.63 0.58 -5.43
CA GLN A 179 14.64 1.48 -6.01
C GLN A 179 13.90 0.84 -7.18
N LEU A 180 14.61 0.06 -8.01
CA LEU A 180 14.01 -0.70 -9.10
C LEU A 180 13.09 -1.82 -8.57
N GLU A 181 13.50 -2.54 -7.53
CA GLU A 181 12.66 -3.55 -6.87
C GLU A 181 11.39 -2.93 -6.26
N ILE A 182 11.49 -1.74 -5.67
CA ILE A 182 10.34 -0.99 -5.14
C ILE A 182 9.41 -0.57 -6.28
N LEU A 183 9.98 -0.04 -7.37
CA LEU A 183 9.21 0.32 -8.55
C LEU A 183 8.43 -0.88 -9.11
N ASP A 184 9.08 -2.03 -9.23
CA ASP A 184 8.44 -3.24 -9.75
C ASP A 184 7.35 -3.75 -8.82
N PHE A 185 7.54 -3.63 -7.51
CA PHE A 185 6.49 -3.96 -6.55
C PHE A 185 5.28 -3.03 -6.69
N PHE A 186 5.48 -1.71 -6.74
CA PHE A 186 4.40 -0.73 -6.92
C PHE A 186 3.65 -0.92 -8.25
N ASN A 187 4.34 -1.25 -9.34
CA ASN A 187 3.70 -1.55 -10.63
C ASN A 187 2.77 -2.79 -10.59
N ASN A 188 2.92 -3.67 -9.58
CA ASN A 188 2.10 -4.86 -9.39
C ASN A 188 1.01 -4.69 -8.33
N LEU A 189 0.76 -3.45 -7.88
CA LEU A 189 -0.34 -3.12 -6.97
C LEU A 189 -1.49 -2.47 -7.74
N ASP A 190 -2.68 -2.57 -7.16
CA ASP A 190 -3.87 -1.85 -7.59
C ASP A 190 -4.09 -0.62 -6.71
N TYR A 191 -4.52 0.47 -7.35
CA TYR A 191 -4.76 1.77 -6.74
C TYR A 191 -6.21 2.20 -7.00
N GLU A 192 -7.01 2.31 -5.94
CA GLU A 192 -8.40 2.75 -6.02
C GLU A 192 -8.62 4.02 -5.19
N ILE A 193 -9.16 5.09 -5.80
CA ILE A 193 -9.64 6.25 -5.03
C ILE A 193 -10.94 5.86 -4.35
N SER A 194 -11.03 6.05 -3.02
CA SER A 194 -12.29 5.87 -2.30
C SER A 194 -13.44 6.62 -3.00
N LYS A 195 -14.55 5.92 -3.29
CA LYS A 195 -15.73 6.53 -3.93
C LYS A 195 -16.42 7.55 -3.00
N ASN A 196 -16.72 8.71 -3.56
CA ASN A 196 -17.77 9.69 -3.18
C ASN A 196 -17.69 10.58 -1.93
N SER A 197 -16.62 10.64 -1.13
CA SER A 197 -16.54 11.64 -0.03
C SER A 197 -15.17 12.01 0.55
N ASP A 198 -14.08 11.37 0.11
CA ASP A 198 -12.79 11.41 0.84
C ASP A 198 -11.79 12.44 0.27
N VAL A 199 -12.30 13.47 -0.41
CA VAL A 199 -11.53 14.60 -0.93
C VAL A 199 -11.54 15.70 0.12
N ILE A 200 -10.46 15.80 0.89
CA ILE A 200 -10.32 16.78 1.97
C ILE A 200 -9.60 18.00 1.39
N LEU A 201 -10.24 19.17 1.39
CA LEU A 201 -9.53 20.41 1.05
C LEU A 201 -8.57 20.75 2.20
N THR A 202 -7.37 21.21 1.87
CA THR A 202 -6.41 21.64 2.91
C THR A 202 -6.97 22.73 3.79
N ASP A 203 -7.75 23.67 3.23
CA ASP A 203 -8.36 24.76 3.99
C ASP A 203 -9.44 24.27 4.96
N GLU A 204 -10.21 23.24 4.59
CA GLU A 204 -11.17 22.59 5.49
C GLU A 204 -10.41 21.95 6.65
N LEU A 205 -9.29 21.27 6.36
CA LEU A 205 -8.45 20.64 7.37
C LEU A 205 -7.81 21.69 8.29
N ASP A 206 -7.29 22.79 7.74
CA ASP A 206 -6.65 23.87 8.50
C ASP A 206 -7.67 24.62 9.37
N THR A 207 -8.89 24.82 8.88
CA THR A 207 -10.00 25.37 9.66
C THR A 207 -10.33 24.47 10.86
N VAL A 208 -10.50 23.17 10.64
CA VAL A 208 -10.73 22.19 11.71
C VAL A 208 -9.54 22.16 12.67
N ASN A 209 -8.32 22.20 12.16
CA ASN A 209 -7.11 22.19 12.97
C ASN A 209 -7.04 23.42 13.88
N SER A 210 -7.42 24.60 13.36
CA SER A 210 -7.49 25.84 14.13
C SER A 210 -8.54 25.78 15.24
N PHE A 211 -9.68 25.13 14.99
CA PHE A 211 -10.74 24.94 15.98
C PHE A 211 -10.29 24.02 17.13
N PHE A 212 -9.49 23.00 16.81
CA PHE A 212 -8.94 22.05 17.78
C PHE A 212 -7.52 22.41 18.26
N LYS A 213 -7.05 23.65 18.05
CA LYS A 213 -5.68 24.06 18.40
C LYS A 213 -5.31 23.77 19.86
N ASP A 214 -6.28 23.91 20.77
CA ASP A 214 -6.11 23.71 22.21
C ASP A 214 -6.21 22.22 22.62
N SER A 215 -6.59 21.34 21.68
CA SER A 215 -6.58 19.88 21.85
C SER A 215 -5.34 19.27 21.23
N ASN A 216 -4.29 19.09 22.05
CA ASN A 216 -3.02 18.50 21.61
C ASN A 216 -3.19 17.18 20.84
N LYS A 217 -4.12 16.31 21.26
CA LYS A 217 -4.31 15.00 20.62
C LYS A 217 -4.90 15.10 19.21
N ILE A 218 -5.95 15.91 19.02
CA ILE A 218 -6.63 16.04 17.73
C ILE A 218 -5.77 16.88 16.77
N ASN A 219 -5.24 17.99 17.24
CA ASN A 219 -4.36 18.85 16.46
C ASN A 219 -3.13 18.08 15.94
N ASN A 220 -2.46 17.30 16.80
CA ASN A 220 -1.34 16.46 16.38
C ASN A 220 -1.77 15.41 15.35
N PHE A 221 -2.95 14.80 15.50
CA PHE A 221 -3.44 13.81 14.54
C PHE A 221 -3.68 14.44 13.15
N LEU A 222 -4.35 15.60 13.09
CA LEU A 222 -4.67 16.27 11.82
C LEU A 222 -3.42 16.81 11.14
N THR A 223 -2.51 17.42 11.91
CA THR A 223 -1.22 17.90 11.43
C THR A 223 -0.38 16.75 10.89
N ASN A 224 -0.28 15.64 11.63
CA ASN A 224 0.44 14.45 11.16
C ASN A 224 -0.19 13.88 9.90
N TYR A 225 -1.52 13.81 9.81
CA TYR A 225 -2.19 13.30 8.61
C TYR A 225 -1.90 14.17 7.37
N LYS A 226 -1.89 15.50 7.52
CA LYS A 226 -1.50 16.43 6.45
C LYS A 226 -0.04 16.21 6.02
N ASN A 227 0.87 16.13 6.98
CA ASN A 227 2.30 15.93 6.71
C ASN A 227 2.57 14.60 6.01
N ILE A 228 1.89 13.52 6.42
CA ILE A 228 1.95 12.22 5.75
C ILE A 228 1.47 12.34 4.31
N ALA A 229 0.36 13.07 4.05
CA ALA A 229 -0.16 13.24 2.70
C ALA A 229 0.81 13.99 1.77
N ILE A 230 1.50 15.01 2.29
CA ILE A 230 2.53 15.77 1.57
C ILE A 230 3.73 14.88 1.26
N SER A 231 4.32 14.26 2.29
CA SER A 231 5.51 13.41 2.14
C SER A 231 5.25 12.21 1.22
N ASN A 232 4.08 11.58 1.33
CA ASN A 232 3.69 10.50 0.42
C ASN A 232 3.58 10.97 -1.04
N TYR A 233 3.10 12.20 -1.27
CA TYR A 233 3.05 12.77 -2.62
C TYR A 233 4.45 12.98 -3.19
N ASP A 234 5.38 13.50 -2.40
CA ASP A 234 6.77 13.64 -2.83
C ASP A 234 7.36 12.27 -3.20
N SER A 235 7.34 11.31 -2.26
CA SER A 235 7.75 9.91 -2.48
C SER A 235 7.13 9.31 -3.75
N TYR A 236 5.84 9.56 -3.97
CA TYR A 236 5.14 9.13 -5.17
C TYR A 236 5.73 9.75 -6.45
N MET A 237 6.02 11.06 -6.45
CA MET A 237 6.62 11.74 -7.59
C MET A 237 8.00 11.18 -7.93
N TYR A 238 8.78 10.78 -6.92
CA TYR A 238 10.02 10.02 -7.11
C TYR A 238 9.80 8.71 -7.88
N LEU A 239 8.78 7.92 -7.51
CA LEU A 239 8.43 6.69 -8.24
C LEU A 239 7.93 6.95 -9.64
N ALA A 240 7.07 7.95 -9.83
CA ALA A 240 6.48 8.27 -11.13
C ALA A 240 7.56 8.71 -12.14
N ALA A 241 8.51 9.54 -11.70
CA ALA A 241 9.66 9.95 -12.51
C ALA A 241 10.52 8.74 -12.91
N LEU A 242 10.83 7.87 -11.94
CA LEU A 242 11.59 6.65 -12.21
C LEU A 242 10.84 5.72 -13.17
N ASN A 243 9.54 5.51 -12.99
CA ASN A 243 8.73 4.66 -13.86
C ASN A 243 8.72 5.16 -15.31
N THR A 244 8.61 6.48 -15.48
CA THR A 244 8.61 7.10 -16.81
C THR A 244 9.94 6.87 -17.51
N ILE A 245 11.05 6.98 -16.79
CA ILE A 245 12.40 6.81 -17.35
C ILE A 245 12.67 5.35 -17.66
N VAL A 246 12.30 4.45 -16.75
CA VAL A 246 12.61 3.02 -16.86
C VAL A 246 11.65 2.30 -17.82
N ASN A 247 10.35 2.56 -17.73
CA ASN A 247 9.30 1.83 -18.45
C ASN A 247 8.65 2.64 -19.58
N GLY A 248 9.03 3.92 -19.77
CA GLY A 248 8.48 4.77 -20.83
C GLY A 248 7.01 5.15 -20.64
N ARG A 249 6.44 4.91 -19.45
CA ARG A 249 5.04 5.17 -19.11
C ARG A 249 4.90 5.73 -17.72
N ASN A 250 3.86 6.52 -17.50
CA ASN A 250 3.51 6.98 -16.16
C ASN A 250 3.15 5.78 -15.27
N LEU A 251 3.46 5.86 -13.98
CA LEU A 251 2.94 4.92 -13.00
C LEU A 251 1.41 5.01 -13.02
N GLU A 252 0.71 3.87 -12.99
CA GLU A 252 -0.76 3.84 -13.03
C GLU A 252 -1.29 4.73 -11.89
N TRP A 253 -1.86 5.88 -12.26
CA TRP A 253 -2.43 6.83 -11.32
C TRP A 253 -3.83 6.38 -10.94
N PRO A 254 -4.22 6.53 -9.67
CA PRO A 254 -5.61 6.79 -9.36
C PRO A 254 -6.01 8.14 -10.02
N VAL A 255 -6.58 8.10 -11.22
CA VAL A 255 -7.13 9.30 -11.86
C VAL A 255 -8.50 9.59 -11.23
N LEU A 256 -8.74 10.85 -10.86
CA LEU A 256 -10.07 11.28 -10.40
C LEU A 256 -11.10 10.96 -11.48
N SER A 257 -12.15 10.24 -11.12
CA SER A 257 -13.29 10.05 -12.03
C SER A 257 -13.93 11.39 -12.39
N GLU A 258 -14.65 11.47 -13.50
CA GLU A 258 -15.35 12.71 -13.88
C GLU A 258 -16.27 13.23 -12.76
N GLU A 259 -16.90 12.34 -12.00
CA GLU A 259 -17.74 12.69 -10.85
C GLU A 259 -16.92 13.31 -9.72
N GLN A 260 -15.75 12.73 -9.41
CA GLN A 260 -14.83 13.27 -8.41
C GLN A 260 -14.24 14.62 -8.85
N GLN A 261 -13.94 14.79 -10.13
CA GLN A 261 -13.52 16.08 -10.70
C GLN A 261 -14.62 17.14 -10.57
N LYS A 262 -15.89 16.78 -10.85
CA LYS A 262 -17.04 17.69 -10.67
C LYS A 262 -17.22 18.09 -9.21
N ILE A 263 -17.07 17.15 -8.27
CA ILE A 263 -17.13 17.43 -6.81
C ILE A 263 -16.00 18.37 -6.40
N LEU A 264 -14.78 18.11 -6.87
CA LEU A 264 -13.61 18.95 -6.60
C LEU A 264 -13.83 20.38 -7.12
N ILE A 265 -14.23 20.53 -8.39
CA ILE A 265 -14.52 21.83 -8.99
C ILE A 265 -15.63 22.56 -8.21
N LYS A 266 -16.68 21.85 -7.79
CA LYS A 266 -17.76 22.44 -6.97
C LYS A 266 -17.23 22.95 -5.63
N LYS A 267 -16.37 22.18 -4.94
CA LYS A 267 -15.75 22.55 -3.66
C LYS A 267 -14.83 23.79 -3.79
N LEU A 268 -13.99 23.83 -4.81
CA LEU A 268 -13.11 24.98 -5.10
C LEU A 268 -13.93 26.24 -5.43
N ASN A 269 -15.01 26.09 -6.20
CA ASN A 269 -15.89 27.20 -6.57
C ASN A 269 -16.79 27.68 -5.42
N SER A 270 -17.11 26.84 -4.42
CA SER A 270 -17.86 27.26 -3.24
C SER A 270 -16.99 28.05 -2.26
N ASN A 271 -15.72 27.70 -2.11
CA ASN A 271 -14.81 28.40 -1.20
C ASN A 271 -14.35 29.75 -1.75
N SER A 272 -14.17 29.88 -3.07
CA SER A 272 -13.86 31.17 -3.73
C SER A 272 -14.99 32.20 -3.67
N ARG A 273 -16.22 31.79 -3.30
CA ARG A 273 -17.35 32.71 -3.08
C ARG A 273 -17.54 33.13 -1.62
N ALA A 274 -16.78 32.53 -0.70
CA ALA A 274 -16.84 32.80 0.74
C ALA A 274 -15.63 33.60 1.27
N ALA A 275 -14.64 33.86 0.42
CA ALA A 275 -13.51 34.78 0.64
C ALA A 275 -13.77 36.13 -0.04
#